data_AF-A0A3P1V0U3-F1
#
_entry.id   AF-A0A3P1V0U3-F1
#
_cell.length_a   1.000
_cell.length_b   1.000
_cell.length_c   1.000
_cell.angle_alpha   90.00
_cell.angle_beta   90.00
_cell.angle_gamma   90.00
#
_symmetry.space_group_name_H-M   'P 1'
#
loop_
_entity.id
_entity.type
_entity.pdbx_description
1 polymer ?
#
loop_
_entity_poly.entity_id
_entity_poly.type
_entity_poly.pdbx_seq_one_letter_code
_entity_poly.pdbx_strand_id
1 'polypeptide(L)'
;MSVLCLAIIACGKKEEAKQEMAETTNVTQEQSVEVPNPFVEVKTLDEAYKIAGFNLSVPATYEDYKKQVIQAIENDMIEVIYLDEESDFEGFRIRKAKGTDDISGDYNEYKNVEIVKIGDYEVTEKSDGGNIFIATWTDGTYSYAIDTDRAELSKEDVANLISNIK
;
A
#
# COMPACT_ATOMS: atom_id res chain seq x y z
N MET A 1 -21.75 -21.27 63.52
CA MET A 1 -20.53 -22.09 63.75
C MET A 1 -20.45 -23.04 62.57
N SER A 2 -19.68 -22.75 61.51
CA SER A 2 -18.23 -23.01 61.39
C SER A 2 -17.85 -24.34 62.03
N VAL A 3 -17.35 -25.30 61.24
CA VAL A 3 -15.93 -25.66 61.24
C VAL A 3 -15.59 -26.42 59.94
N LEU A 4 -14.48 -25.96 59.35
CA LEU A 4 -13.73 -26.45 58.20
C LEU A 4 -12.85 -27.65 58.61
N CYS A 5 -12.63 -28.64 57.74
CA CYS A 5 -11.53 -29.60 57.90
C CYS A 5 -10.75 -29.76 56.60
N LEU A 6 -9.46 -29.36 56.64
CA LEU A 6 -8.43 -29.65 55.63
C LEU A 6 -7.85 -31.05 55.86
N ALA A 7 -7.47 -31.73 54.79
CA ALA A 7 -6.42 -32.75 54.83
C ALA A 7 -5.64 -32.79 53.50
N ILE A 8 -4.32 -32.80 53.63
CA ILE A 8 -3.31 -32.84 52.56
C ILE A 8 -2.70 -34.25 52.60
N ILE A 9 -2.50 -34.91 51.45
CA ILE A 9 -1.73 -36.17 51.40
C ILE A 9 -0.70 -36.09 50.27
N ALA A 10 0.54 -36.36 50.66
CA ALA A 10 1.74 -36.47 49.83
C ALA A 10 2.15 -37.95 49.66
N CYS A 11 2.79 -38.27 48.54
CA CYS A 11 3.81 -39.33 48.31
C CYS A 11 4.05 -39.42 46.79
N GLY A 12 5.22 -39.72 46.22
CA GLY A 12 6.44 -40.37 46.70
C GLY A 12 7.06 -41.11 45.49
N LYS A 13 8.37 -40.96 45.28
CA LYS A 13 9.20 -41.38 44.12
C LYS A 13 9.13 -42.85 43.70
N LYS A 14 9.41 -43.13 42.41
CA LYS A 14 10.21 -44.30 41.95
C LYS A 14 10.91 -44.01 40.61
N GLU A 15 12.14 -44.51 40.48
CA GLU A 15 13.15 -44.28 39.43
C GLU A 15 13.37 -45.58 38.60
N GLU A 16 13.69 -45.48 37.30
CA GLU A 16 14.82 -46.17 36.60
C GLU A 16 14.69 -46.23 35.05
N ALA A 17 15.71 -45.66 34.39
CA ALA A 17 16.56 -46.18 33.30
C ALA A 17 16.09 -46.42 31.83
N LYS A 18 16.77 -45.65 30.95
CA LYS A 18 17.53 -46.03 29.72
C LYS A 18 16.81 -46.18 28.37
N GLN A 19 17.09 -45.27 27.44
CA GLN A 19 17.77 -45.57 26.16
C GLN A 19 18.05 -44.29 25.35
N GLU A 20 19.27 -44.24 24.81
CA GLU A 20 19.82 -43.23 23.90
C GLU A 20 19.27 -43.48 22.48
N MET A 21 18.75 -42.45 21.83
CA MET A 21 18.70 -42.38 20.37
C MET A 21 18.79 -40.92 19.95
N ALA A 22 19.89 -40.62 19.25
CA ALA A 22 20.12 -39.35 18.59
C ALA A 22 19.01 -39.10 17.56
N GLU A 23 18.33 -37.97 17.69
CA GLU A 23 17.57 -37.40 16.59
C GLU A 23 18.01 -35.95 16.44
N THR A 24 19.03 -35.77 15.59
CA THR A 24 19.37 -34.46 15.05
C THR A 24 18.17 -34.02 14.22
N THR A 25 17.27 -33.26 14.83
CA THR A 25 16.22 -32.56 14.11
C THR A 25 16.91 -31.54 13.21
N ASN A 26 17.14 -31.92 11.95
CA ASN A 26 17.47 -30.98 10.90
C ASN A 26 16.23 -30.09 10.75
N VAL A 27 16.23 -28.97 11.46
CA VAL A 27 15.35 -27.85 11.16
C VAL A 27 15.86 -27.31 9.83
N THR A 28 15.28 -27.76 8.72
CA THR A 28 15.42 -27.07 7.45
C THR A 28 14.77 -25.70 7.67
N GLN A 29 15.61 -24.70 7.96
CA GLN A 29 15.23 -23.31 7.93
C GLN A 29 14.69 -23.08 6.51
N GLU A 30 13.37 -22.94 6.36
CA GLU A 30 12.80 -22.43 5.13
C GLU A 30 13.44 -21.06 4.93
N GLN A 31 14.40 -20.99 4.00
CA GLN A 31 14.94 -19.72 3.56
C GLN A 31 13.77 -19.00 2.90
N SER A 32 13.24 -17.99 3.59
CA SER A 32 12.29 -17.05 3.00
C SER A 32 12.96 -16.49 1.75
N VAL A 33 12.47 -16.88 0.57
CA VAL A 33 12.92 -16.29 -0.69
C VAL A 33 12.34 -14.89 -0.70
N GLU A 34 13.19 -13.90 -0.40
CA GLU A 34 12.82 -12.50 -0.49
C GLU A 34 12.65 -12.16 -1.98
N VAL A 35 11.42 -11.89 -2.39
CA VAL A 35 11.14 -11.39 -3.74
C VAL A 35 11.71 -9.97 -3.80
N PRO A 36 12.58 -9.65 -4.77
CA PRO A 36 13.17 -8.32 -4.86
C PRO A 36 12.10 -7.26 -5.07
N ASN A 37 12.25 -6.11 -4.41
CA ASN A 37 11.41 -4.94 -4.64
C ASN A 37 11.64 -4.40 -6.07
N PRO A 38 10.62 -4.34 -6.94
CA PRO A 38 10.79 -3.89 -8.32
C PRO A 38 10.92 -2.37 -8.48
N PHE A 39 10.60 -1.58 -7.46
CA PHE A 39 10.63 -0.12 -7.55
C PHE A 39 12.05 0.45 -7.52
N VAL A 40 12.32 1.39 -8.42
CA VAL A 40 13.53 2.19 -8.49
C VAL A 40 13.16 3.65 -8.20
N GLU A 41 13.69 4.20 -7.11
CA GLU A 41 13.54 5.63 -6.79
C GLU A 41 14.46 6.49 -7.69
N VAL A 42 13.91 7.58 -8.21
CA VAL A 42 14.58 8.53 -9.11
C VAL A 42 14.29 9.97 -8.71
N LYS A 43 15.07 10.92 -9.23
CA LYS A 43 14.97 12.33 -8.84
C LYS A 43 13.96 13.11 -9.67
N THR A 44 13.65 12.64 -10.87
CA THR A 44 12.81 13.38 -11.82
C THR A 44 11.90 12.45 -12.61
N LEU A 45 10.78 12.98 -13.08
CA LEU A 45 9.86 12.26 -13.98
C LEU A 45 10.52 11.87 -15.30
N ASP A 46 11.52 12.63 -15.77
CA ASP A 46 12.31 12.27 -16.95
C ASP A 46 13.17 11.02 -16.74
N GLU A 47 13.67 10.80 -15.52
CA GLU A 47 14.37 9.57 -15.14
C GLU A 47 13.39 8.40 -15.03
N ALA A 48 12.21 8.64 -14.44
CA ALA A 48 11.15 7.63 -14.35
C ALA A 48 10.68 7.17 -15.74
N TYR A 49 10.52 8.11 -16.67
CA TYR A 49 10.19 7.83 -18.08
C TYR A 49 11.18 6.86 -18.74
N LYS A 50 12.49 7.02 -18.50
CA LYS A 50 13.51 6.14 -19.07
C LYS A 50 13.41 4.70 -18.55
N ILE A 51 12.86 4.52 -17.35
CA ILE A 51 12.68 3.21 -16.71
C ILE A 51 11.34 2.61 -17.15
N ALA A 52 10.24 3.35 -17.01
CA ALA A 52 8.88 2.87 -17.26
C ALA A 52 8.50 2.83 -18.75
N GLY A 53 9.19 3.59 -19.61
CA GLY A 53 8.94 3.62 -21.05
C GLY A 53 7.78 4.52 -21.49
N PHE A 54 7.15 5.26 -20.56
CA PHE A 54 6.10 6.25 -20.83
C PHE A 54 6.19 7.43 -19.86
N ASN A 55 5.60 8.56 -20.23
CA ASN A 55 5.66 9.78 -19.42
C ASN A 55 4.45 9.88 -18.46
N LEU A 56 4.64 10.60 -17.36
CA LEU A 56 3.60 11.00 -16.42
C LEU A 56 3.81 12.49 -16.09
N SER A 57 2.76 13.30 -16.27
CA SER A 57 2.71 14.69 -15.81
C SER A 57 1.80 14.79 -14.60
N VAL A 58 2.27 15.43 -13.53
CA VAL A 58 1.51 15.69 -12.29
C VAL A 58 1.86 17.08 -11.73
N PRO A 59 1.05 17.67 -10.85
CA PRO A 59 1.42 18.90 -10.14
C PRO A 59 2.72 18.71 -9.33
N ALA A 60 3.61 19.70 -9.31
CA ALA A 60 4.87 19.60 -8.55
C ALA A 60 4.67 19.60 -7.02
N THR A 61 3.58 20.20 -6.55
CA THR A 61 3.18 20.30 -5.15
C THR A 61 1.66 20.28 -5.05
N TYR A 62 1.14 19.94 -3.88
CA TYR A 62 -0.29 20.05 -3.57
C TYR A 62 -0.46 20.52 -2.13
N GLU A 63 -1.08 21.69 -1.93
CA GLU A 63 -1.28 22.28 -0.59
C GLU A 63 0.00 22.24 0.27
N ASP A 64 -0.05 21.58 1.44
CA ASP A 64 1.08 21.42 2.36
C ASP A 64 2.07 20.31 1.94
N TYR A 65 1.67 19.48 0.97
CA TYR A 65 2.50 18.41 0.40
C TYR A 65 3.40 18.93 -0.73
N LYS A 66 4.55 19.49 -0.34
CA LYS A 66 5.49 20.16 -1.26
C LYS A 66 6.71 19.32 -1.64
N LYS A 67 6.84 18.13 -1.06
CA LYS A 67 7.92 17.18 -1.39
C LYS A 67 7.35 16.03 -2.21
N GLN A 68 8.18 15.45 -3.08
CA GLN A 68 7.85 14.29 -3.88
C GLN A 68 8.92 13.21 -3.76
N VAL A 69 8.49 11.95 -3.65
CA VAL A 69 9.30 10.76 -3.96
C VAL A 69 8.77 10.19 -5.27
N ILE A 70 9.67 9.94 -6.23
CA ILE A 70 9.31 9.41 -7.55
C ILE A 70 9.92 8.03 -7.68
N GLN A 71 9.08 7.05 -8.00
CA GLN A 71 9.51 5.67 -8.21
C GLN A 71 9.03 5.16 -9.56
N ALA A 72 9.78 4.23 -10.14
CA ALA A 72 9.42 3.58 -11.38
C ALA A 72 9.67 2.08 -11.33
N ILE A 73 8.83 1.32 -12.04
CA ILE A 73 9.05 -0.08 -12.36
C ILE A 73 9.37 -0.17 -13.85
N GLU A 74 10.40 -0.94 -14.18
CA GLU A 74 10.87 -1.08 -15.56
C GLU A 74 9.75 -1.55 -16.51
N ASN A 75 9.50 -0.77 -17.56
CA ASN A 75 8.47 -1.00 -18.58
C ASN A 75 7.02 -1.14 -18.06
N ASP A 76 6.72 -0.65 -16.85
CA ASP A 76 5.44 -0.96 -16.20
C ASP A 76 4.75 0.24 -15.53
N MET A 77 5.38 0.89 -14.53
CA MET A 77 4.70 1.85 -13.64
C MET A 77 5.58 3.07 -13.32
N ILE A 78 4.93 4.23 -13.15
CA ILE A 78 5.47 5.40 -12.44
C ILE A 78 4.56 5.69 -11.23
N GLU A 79 5.17 5.89 -10.06
CA GLU A 79 4.51 6.32 -8.82
C GLU A 79 5.12 7.65 -8.35
N VAL A 80 4.27 8.60 -7.97
CA VAL A 80 4.66 9.88 -7.36
C VAL A 80 3.97 10.01 -6.02
N ILE A 81 4.74 10.00 -4.94
CA ILE A 81 4.27 10.10 -3.56
C ILE A 81 4.44 11.54 -3.09
N TYR A 82 3.37 12.16 -2.61
CA TYR A 82 3.36 13.53 -2.10
C TYR A 82 3.53 13.52 -0.59
N LEU A 83 4.58 14.19 -0.12
CA LEU A 83 4.95 14.25 1.29
C LEU A 83 4.81 15.67 1.83
N ASP A 84 4.36 15.75 3.08
CA ASP A 84 4.30 16.98 3.85
C ASP A 84 5.71 17.55 4.05
N GLU A 85 5.86 18.87 3.90
CA GLU A 85 7.18 19.53 3.93
C GLU A 85 7.86 19.41 5.30
N GLU A 86 7.10 19.44 6.40
CA GLU A 86 7.64 19.48 7.75
C GLU A 86 7.84 18.08 8.35
N SER A 87 6.89 17.19 8.16
CA SER A 87 6.83 15.88 8.80
C SER A 87 7.31 14.70 7.96
N ASP A 88 7.49 14.89 6.64
CA ASP A 88 7.77 13.83 5.66
C ASP A 88 6.69 12.73 5.62
N PHE A 89 5.52 12.98 6.20
CA PHE A 89 4.39 12.08 6.13
C PHE A 89 3.74 12.11 4.75
N GLU A 90 3.33 10.94 4.28
CA GLU A 90 2.58 10.82 3.04
C GLU A 90 1.17 11.41 3.20
N GLY A 91 0.81 12.23 2.23
CA GLY A 91 -0.55 12.70 2.03
C GLY A 91 -1.31 11.79 1.08
N PHE A 92 -0.77 11.58 -0.11
CA PHE A 92 -1.34 10.74 -1.15
C PHE A 92 -0.28 10.39 -2.20
N ARG A 93 -0.63 9.50 -3.11
CA ARG A 93 0.19 9.13 -4.26
C ARG A 93 -0.61 9.11 -5.55
N ILE A 94 0.09 9.37 -6.65
CA ILE A 94 -0.44 9.23 -8.02
C ILE A 94 0.34 8.12 -8.72
N ARG A 95 -0.39 7.21 -9.37
CA ARG A 95 0.20 6.14 -10.18
C ARG A 95 -0.27 6.21 -11.61
N LYS A 96 0.61 5.82 -12.53
CA LYS A 96 0.29 5.50 -13.92
C LYS A 96 1.00 4.20 -14.29
N ALA A 97 0.27 3.25 -14.85
CA ALA A 97 0.84 1.99 -15.31
C ALA A 97 0.21 1.52 -16.61
N LYS A 98 0.92 0.64 -17.32
CA LYS A 98 0.42 0.04 -18.56
C LYS A 98 -0.75 -0.90 -18.28
N GLY A 99 -1.81 -0.82 -19.09
CA GLY A 99 -2.99 -1.68 -18.97
C GLY A 99 -4.23 -0.92 -18.52
N THR A 100 -5.20 -1.67 -18.02
CA THR A 100 -6.52 -1.14 -17.63
C THR A 100 -7.00 -1.67 -16.27
N ASP A 101 -6.13 -2.36 -15.54
CA ASP A 101 -6.44 -2.93 -14.22
C ASP A 101 -6.37 -1.86 -13.12
N ASP A 102 -7.00 -2.10 -11.96
CA ASP A 102 -6.88 -1.23 -10.78
C ASP A 102 -5.45 -1.32 -10.22
N ILE A 103 -4.76 -0.17 -10.21
CA ILE A 103 -3.38 -0.04 -9.71
C ILE A 103 -3.28 0.76 -8.41
N SER A 104 -4.40 1.01 -7.74
CA SER A 104 -4.45 1.74 -6.47
C SER A 104 -3.68 1.04 -5.36
N GLY A 105 -3.46 -0.28 -5.45
CA GLY A 105 -2.77 -1.07 -4.42
C GLY A 105 -3.58 -1.21 -3.12
N ASP A 106 -4.81 -0.72 -3.12
CA ASP A 106 -5.76 -0.83 -2.03
C ASP A 106 -6.76 -1.96 -2.32
N TYR A 107 -6.69 -3.01 -1.49
CA TYR A 107 -7.55 -4.20 -1.58
C TYR A 107 -8.71 -4.17 -0.58
N ASN A 108 -8.95 -3.04 0.08
CA ASN A 108 -10.07 -2.88 1.02
C ASN A 108 -11.41 -2.77 0.29
N GLU A 109 -12.47 -3.13 1.01
CA GLU A 109 -13.85 -2.96 0.56
C GLU A 109 -14.43 -1.64 1.08
N TYR A 110 -15.07 -0.90 0.18
CA TYR A 110 -15.69 0.39 0.49
C TYR A 110 -17.19 0.33 0.30
N LYS A 111 -17.93 0.95 1.23
CA LYS A 111 -19.40 1.04 1.13
C LYS A 111 -19.85 2.03 0.07
N ASN A 112 -19.13 3.14 -0.07
CA ASN A 112 -19.43 4.16 -1.07
C ASN A 112 -18.44 4.01 -2.22
N VAL A 113 -18.97 3.53 -3.35
CA VAL A 113 -18.26 3.43 -4.61
C VAL A 113 -19.13 4.09 -5.67
N GLU A 114 -18.60 5.11 -6.34
CA GLU A 114 -19.30 5.86 -7.37
C GLU A 114 -18.48 5.90 -8.66
N ILE A 115 -19.16 5.88 -9.80
CA ILE A 115 -18.53 6.16 -11.10
C ILE A 115 -18.98 7.56 -11.51
N VAL A 116 -18.02 8.45 -11.68
CA VAL A 116 -18.26 9.85 -12.06
C VAL A 116 -17.51 10.17 -13.35
N LYS A 117 -18.04 11.13 -14.12
CA LYS A 117 -17.39 11.60 -15.34
C LYS A 117 -16.56 12.84 -15.06
N ILE A 118 -15.25 12.75 -15.28
CA ILE A 118 -14.30 13.86 -15.11
C ILE A 118 -13.55 14.04 -16.42
N GLY A 119 -13.88 15.12 -17.15
CA GLY A 119 -13.42 15.30 -18.53
C GLY A 119 -13.89 14.16 -19.43
N ASP A 120 -12.92 13.48 -20.06
CA ASP A 120 -13.16 12.33 -20.95
C ASP A 120 -13.14 10.98 -20.22
N TYR A 121 -12.80 10.96 -18.93
CA TYR A 121 -12.63 9.73 -18.16
C TYR A 121 -13.88 9.36 -17.36
N GLU A 122 -14.16 8.06 -17.31
CA GLU A 122 -15.00 7.46 -16.28
C GLU A 122 -14.10 7.10 -15.10
N VAL A 123 -14.33 7.75 -13.97
CA VAL A 123 -13.50 7.64 -12.76
C VAL A 123 -14.30 6.88 -11.70
N THR A 124 -13.73 5.81 -11.17
CA THR A 124 -14.27 5.11 -10.01
C THR A 124 -13.70 5.72 -8.74
N GLU A 125 -14.56 6.32 -7.92
CA GLU A 125 -14.23 6.93 -6.62
C GLU A 125 -14.71 6.03 -5.47
N LYS A 126 -13.82 5.71 -4.53
CA LYS A 126 -14.12 5.02 -3.27
C LYS A 126 -13.95 6.00 -2.11
N SER A 127 -14.94 6.13 -1.23
CA SER A 127 -14.98 7.19 -0.20
C SER A 127 -15.68 6.79 1.09
N ASP A 128 -15.58 7.63 2.13
CA ASP A 128 -16.45 7.58 3.32
C ASP A 128 -17.70 8.49 3.21
N GLY A 129 -17.92 9.12 2.05
CA GLY A 129 -19.01 10.07 1.80
C GLY A 129 -18.60 11.54 1.95
N GLY A 130 -17.39 11.82 2.44
CA GLY A 130 -16.74 13.14 2.38
C GLY A 130 -15.40 13.07 1.66
N ASN A 131 -14.50 12.23 2.18
CA ASN A 131 -13.13 12.09 1.70
C ASN A 131 -13.04 10.97 0.66
N ILE A 132 -12.46 11.27 -0.49
CA ILE A 132 -12.11 10.27 -1.50
C ILE A 132 -10.82 9.58 -1.05
N PHE A 133 -10.88 8.27 -0.89
CA PHE A 133 -9.72 7.46 -0.56
C PHE A 133 -8.98 6.98 -1.80
N ILE A 134 -9.76 6.54 -2.80
CA ILE A 134 -9.24 5.98 -4.04
C ILE A 134 -10.00 6.61 -5.21
N ALA A 135 -9.27 7.08 -6.21
CA ALA A 135 -9.81 7.41 -7.52
C ALA A 135 -9.04 6.65 -8.61
N THR A 136 -9.73 5.87 -9.43
CA THR A 136 -9.10 5.08 -10.51
C THR A 136 -9.78 5.34 -11.84
N TRP A 137 -8.99 5.42 -12.90
CA TRP A 137 -9.49 5.58 -14.27
C TRP A 137 -8.50 5.02 -15.29
N THR A 138 -8.94 4.92 -16.55
CA THR A 138 -8.09 4.51 -17.67
C THR A 138 -8.38 5.33 -18.90
N ASP A 139 -7.34 5.55 -19.72
CA ASP A 139 -7.48 6.10 -21.08
C ASP A 139 -7.62 4.99 -22.16
N GLY A 140 -7.75 3.73 -21.73
CA GLY A 140 -7.78 2.54 -22.56
C GLY A 140 -6.41 1.94 -22.90
N THR A 141 -5.32 2.66 -22.62
CA THR A 141 -3.93 2.18 -22.78
C THR A 141 -3.20 2.10 -21.44
N TYR A 142 -3.43 3.07 -20.57
CA TYR A 142 -2.85 3.18 -19.24
C TYR A 142 -3.95 3.25 -18.16
N SER A 143 -3.64 2.65 -17.02
CA SER A 143 -4.38 2.81 -15.77
C SER A 143 -3.77 3.94 -14.97
N TYR A 144 -4.62 4.62 -14.23
CA TYR A 144 -4.25 5.68 -13.31
C TYR A 144 -4.92 5.47 -11.96
N ALA A 145 -4.24 5.86 -10.89
CA ALA A 145 -4.80 5.88 -9.56
C ALA A 145 -4.34 7.10 -8.76
N ILE A 146 -5.24 7.63 -7.94
CA ILE A 146 -4.93 8.46 -6.78
C ILE A 146 -5.30 7.62 -5.55
N ASP A 147 -4.35 7.46 -4.64
CA ASP A 147 -4.50 6.71 -3.38
C ASP A 147 -4.08 7.62 -2.23
N THR A 148 -4.99 7.89 -1.29
CA THR A 148 -4.77 8.82 -0.19
C THR A 148 -4.30 8.12 1.08
N ASP A 149 -3.31 8.70 1.74
CA ASP A 149 -2.94 8.39 3.12
C ASP A 149 -3.53 9.45 4.07
N ARG A 150 -2.77 10.51 4.40
CA ARG A 150 -3.24 11.55 5.33
C ARG A 150 -3.97 12.72 4.69
N ALA A 151 -3.92 12.86 3.36
CA ALA A 151 -4.61 13.94 2.68
C ALA A 151 -6.12 13.71 2.69
N GLU A 152 -6.89 14.75 3.01
CA GLU A 152 -8.34 14.75 2.89
C GLU A 152 -8.68 15.38 1.53
N LEU A 153 -9.07 14.55 0.55
CA LEU A 153 -9.42 15.02 -0.78
C LEU A 153 -10.93 14.97 -0.99
N SER A 154 -11.53 16.11 -1.33
CA SER A 154 -12.92 16.17 -1.78
C SER A 154 -13.04 15.72 -3.24
N LYS A 155 -14.29 15.56 -3.70
CA LYS A 155 -14.58 15.31 -5.13
C LYS A 155 -14.04 16.42 -6.05
N GLU A 156 -14.07 17.66 -5.60
CA GLU A 156 -13.56 18.79 -6.39
C GLU A 156 -12.03 18.73 -6.49
N ASP A 157 -11.35 18.37 -5.39
CA ASP A 157 -9.90 18.23 -5.35
C ASP A 157 -9.42 17.12 -6.28
N VAL A 158 -10.07 15.96 -6.24
CA VAL A 158 -9.79 14.83 -7.13
C VAL A 158 -10.02 15.22 -8.59
N ALA A 159 -11.13 15.88 -8.91
CA ALA A 159 -11.39 16.35 -10.28
C ALA A 159 -10.32 17.32 -10.77
N ASN A 160 -9.89 18.26 -9.91
CA ASN A 160 -8.83 19.20 -10.22
C ASN A 160 -7.48 18.49 -10.44
N LEU A 161 -7.12 17.52 -9.59
CA LEU A 161 -5.91 16.70 -9.77
C LEU A 161 -5.95 15.96 -11.11
N ILE A 162 -7.03 15.23 -11.40
CA ILE A 162 -7.18 14.44 -12.64
C ILE A 162 -7.05 15.34 -13.88
N SER A 163 -7.60 16.55 -13.86
CA SER A 163 -7.47 17.50 -14.98
C SER A 163 -6.03 17.94 -15.27
N ASN A 164 -5.12 17.77 -14.29
CA ASN A 164 -3.71 18.11 -14.39
C ASN A 164 -2.79 16.89 -14.57
N ILE A 165 -3.35 15.67 -14.67
CA ILE A 165 -2.61 14.42 -14.91
C ILE A 165 -2.62 14.08 -16.41
N LYS A 166 -1.45 13.72 -16.96
CA LYS A 166 -1.29 13.31 -18.37
C LYS A 166 -0.31 12.14 -18.52
#